data_AF-A0A088C9Q8-F1
#
_entry.id   AF-A0A088C9Q8-F1
#
_cell.length_a   1.000
_cell.length_b   1.000
_cell.length_c   1.000
_cell.angle_alpha   90.00
_cell.angle_beta   90.00
_cell.angle_gamma   90.00
#
_symmetry.space_group_name_H-M   'P 1'
#
loop_
_entity.id
_entity.type
_entity.pdbx_description
1 polymer ?
#
loop_
_entity_poly.entity_id
_entity_poly.type
_entity_poly.pdbx_seq_one_letter_code
_entity_poly.pdbx_strand_id
1 'polypeptide(L)'
;VIGSEKDKDRIPGIDITLSEGDTWMFAGHQVLVMETPGHTSGHVCYYFPGSGAIFTGDTLFSLSCGKLFEGTPQQMYSSLQKIVALPDETKVYCGHEYTL
;
A
#
# COMPACT_ATOMS: atom_id res chain seq x y z
N VAL A 1 15.51 5.11 -4.89
CA VAL A 1 14.06 4.81 -4.86
C VAL A 1 13.78 3.78 -3.77
N ILE A 2 12.61 3.83 -3.15
CA ILE A 2 12.18 2.91 -2.07
C ILE A 2 10.97 2.15 -2.56
N GLY A 3 10.93 0.83 -2.35
CA GLY A 3 9.87 0.01 -2.89
C GLY A 3 9.74 -1.37 -2.25
N SER A 4 8.82 -2.16 -2.77
CA SER A 4 8.58 -3.54 -2.36
C SER A 4 9.76 -4.45 -2.72
N GLU A 5 10.21 -5.29 -1.79
CA GLU A 5 11.22 -6.33 -2.06
C GLU A 5 10.75 -7.30 -3.14
N LYS A 6 9.45 -7.64 -3.17
CA LYS A 6 8.87 -8.54 -4.19
C LYS A 6 8.97 -7.97 -5.61
N ASP A 7 9.07 -6.64 -5.72
CA ASP A 7 9.14 -5.93 -6.99
C ASP A 7 10.49 -5.26 -7.23
N LYS A 8 11.55 -5.67 -6.53
CA LYS A 8 12.87 -5.04 -6.69
C LYS A 8 13.37 -5.03 -8.14
N ASP A 9 13.12 -6.10 -8.89
CA ASP A 9 13.53 -6.21 -10.29
C ASP A 9 12.54 -5.52 -11.25
N ARG A 10 11.39 -5.07 -10.74
CA ARG A 10 10.32 -4.38 -11.47
C ARG A 10 10.27 -2.87 -11.19
N ILE A 11 10.92 -2.38 -10.14
CA ILE A 11 10.93 -0.97 -9.73
C ILE A 11 12.23 -0.30 -10.23
N PRO A 12 12.17 0.60 -11.22
CA PRO A 12 13.36 1.23 -11.79
C PRO A 12 14.11 2.07 -10.74
N GLY A 13 15.41 1.81 -10.59
CA GLY A 13 16.29 2.58 -9.70
C GLY A 13 16.03 2.36 -8.20
N ILE A 14 15.45 1.22 -7.82
CA ILE A 14 15.28 0.87 -6.40
C ILE A 14 16.64 0.75 -5.70
N ASP A 15 16.74 1.43 -4.55
CA ASP A 15 17.93 1.42 -3.68
C ASP A 15 17.63 0.74 -2.35
N ILE A 16 16.37 0.86 -1.88
CA ILE A 16 15.91 0.31 -0.60
C ILE A 16 14.65 -0.51 -0.87
N THR A 17 14.69 -1.76 -0.44
CA THR A 17 13.56 -2.68 -0.53
C THR A 17 12.95 -2.91 0.85
N LEU A 18 11.63 -3.05 0.89
CA LEU A 18 10.86 -3.23 2.11
C LEU A 18 9.85 -4.38 1.94
N SER A 19 9.59 -5.09 3.03
CA SER A 19 8.68 -6.24 3.11
C SER A 19 7.52 -5.98 4.08
N GLU A 20 6.57 -6.91 4.15
CA GLU A 20 5.47 -6.87 5.14
C GLU A 20 5.99 -6.62 6.56
N GLY A 21 5.42 -5.61 7.24
CA GLY A 21 5.71 -5.31 8.64
C GLY A 21 6.99 -4.51 8.87
N ASP A 22 7.77 -4.22 7.82
CA ASP A 22 8.94 -3.37 7.94
C ASP A 22 8.54 -1.95 8.38
N THR A 23 9.44 -1.38 9.19
CA THR A 23 9.39 0.03 9.56
C THR A 23 10.49 0.78 8.82
N TRP A 24 10.13 1.85 8.13
CA TRP A 24 11.06 2.78 7.53
C TRP A 24 10.93 4.19 8.14
N MET A 25 12.04 4.94 8.19
CA MET A 25 12.06 6.28 8.77
C MET A 25 12.14 7.34 7.68
N PHE A 26 11.07 8.13 7.54
CA PHE A 26 11.01 9.29 6.66
C PHE A 26 11.23 10.58 7.45
N ALA A 27 12.44 11.14 7.42
CA ALA A 27 12.75 12.40 8.11
C ALA A 27 12.30 12.44 9.60
N GLY A 28 12.43 11.31 10.31
CA GLY A 28 12.01 11.17 11.70
C GLY A 28 10.58 10.68 11.91
N HIS A 29 9.80 10.50 10.84
CA HIS A 29 8.46 9.90 10.90
C HIS A 29 8.52 8.41 10.59
N GLN A 30 7.82 7.61 11.40
CA GLN A 30 7.68 6.18 11.16
C GLN A 30 6.75 5.91 9.96
N VAL A 31 7.16 5.00 9.09
CA VAL A 31 6.38 4.46 7.99
C VAL A 31 6.29 2.95 8.16
N LEU A 32 5.08 2.42 8.29
CA LEU A 32 4.82 0.99 8.35
C LEU A 32 4.47 0.48 6.96
N VAL A 33 5.19 -0.53 6.49
CA VAL A 33 4.96 -1.16 5.20
C VAL A 33 3.97 -2.31 5.34
N MET A 34 2.97 -2.29 4.47
CA MET A 34 1.92 -3.31 4.40
C MET A 34 1.88 -3.85 2.98
N GLU A 35 2.20 -5.11 2.77
CA GLU A 35 1.94 -5.78 1.51
C GLU A 35 0.43 -5.90 1.30
N THR A 36 0.00 -5.47 0.12
CA THR A 36 -1.40 -5.42 -0.27
C THR A 36 -1.62 -6.04 -1.66
N PRO A 37 -1.25 -7.33 -1.86
CA PRO A 37 -1.42 -7.99 -3.14
C PRO A 37 -2.90 -8.01 -3.57
N GLY A 38 -3.12 -7.86 -4.87
CA GLY A 38 -4.46 -7.83 -5.46
C GLY A 38 -4.41 -7.20 -6.84
N HIS A 39 -4.20 -5.88 -6.88
CA HIS A 39 -3.98 -5.17 -8.14
C HIS A 39 -2.75 -5.71 -8.87
N THR A 40 -1.59 -5.65 -8.19
CA THR A 40 -0.37 -6.39 -8.55
C THR A 40 0.03 -7.33 -7.43
N SER A 41 0.93 -8.26 -7.72
CA SER A 41 1.43 -9.29 -6.78
C SER A 41 2.42 -8.74 -5.75
N GLY A 42 3.17 -7.69 -6.11
CA GLY A 42 4.15 -7.02 -5.24
C GLY A 42 3.68 -5.69 -4.64
N HIS A 43 2.40 -5.33 -4.78
CA HIS A 43 1.85 -4.06 -4.28
C HIS A 43 2.05 -3.91 -2.77
N VAL A 44 2.44 -2.71 -2.33
CA VAL A 44 2.57 -2.31 -0.92
C VAL A 44 1.84 -0.99 -0.67
N CYS A 45 1.31 -0.83 0.54
CA CYS A 45 0.83 0.43 1.09
C CYS A 45 1.82 0.95 2.13
N TYR A 46 1.89 2.27 2.27
CA TYR A 46 2.73 2.95 3.25
C TYR A 46 1.85 3.68 4.26
N TYR A 47 1.83 3.22 5.50
CA TYR A 47 1.07 3.82 6.58
C TYR A 47 1.96 4.70 7.48
N PHE A 48 1.58 5.96 7.64
CA PHE A 48 2.22 6.95 8.51
C PHE A 48 1.36 7.14 9.77
N PRO A 49 1.57 6.35 10.85
CA PRO A 49 0.74 6.41 12.05
C PRO A 49 0.75 7.80 12.71
N GLY A 50 1.92 8.46 12.75
CA GLY A 50 2.04 9.81 13.33
C GLY A 50 1.26 10.89 12.57
N SER A 51 0.88 10.63 11.31
CA SER A 51 0.09 11.53 10.48
C SER A 51 -1.37 11.08 10.31
N GLY A 52 -1.73 9.89 10.82
CA GLY A 52 -3.02 9.26 10.54
C GLY A 52 -3.30 9.14 9.05
N ALA A 53 -2.31 8.73 8.24
CA ALA A 53 -2.41 8.72 6.78
C ALA A 53 -1.85 7.43 6.18
N ILE A 54 -2.53 6.88 5.16
CA ILE A 54 -2.07 5.73 4.38
C ILE A 54 -2.07 6.06 2.89
N PHE A 55 -0.98 5.69 2.22
CA PHE A 55 -0.88 5.72 0.76
C PHE A 55 -1.22 4.33 0.22
N THR A 56 -2.36 4.22 -0.47
CA THR A 56 -2.94 2.92 -0.87
C THR A 56 -2.63 2.52 -2.31
N GLY A 57 -2.02 3.41 -3.10
CA GLY A 57 -1.83 3.19 -4.53
C GLY A 57 -3.13 2.74 -5.18
N ASP A 58 -3.08 1.58 -5.83
CA ASP A 58 -4.22 1.01 -6.55
C ASP A 58 -4.90 -0.13 -5.79
N THR A 59 -4.59 -0.34 -4.51
CA THR A 59 -5.32 -1.31 -3.69
C THR A 59 -6.72 -0.81 -3.36
N LEU A 60 -6.84 0.38 -2.75
CA LEU A 60 -8.09 0.99 -2.28
C LEU A 60 -8.23 2.38 -2.85
N PHE A 61 -9.40 2.68 -3.42
CA PHE A 61 -9.85 4.01 -3.80
C PHE A 61 -11.08 4.41 -2.99
N SER A 62 -11.51 5.67 -3.11
CA SER A 62 -12.85 6.06 -2.66
C SER A 62 -13.89 5.21 -3.41
N LEU A 63 -14.74 4.49 -2.66
CA LEU A 63 -15.85 3.67 -3.16
C LEU A 63 -15.47 2.47 -4.06
N SER A 64 -14.19 2.14 -4.24
CA SER A 64 -13.77 1.01 -5.08
C SER A 64 -12.40 0.44 -4.71
N CYS A 65 -11.98 -0.62 -5.40
CA CYS A 65 -10.64 -1.20 -5.28
C CYS A 65 -10.03 -1.40 -6.68
N GLY A 66 -8.71 -1.62 -6.73
CA GLY A 66 -8.01 -1.91 -7.98
C GLY A 66 -8.58 -3.09 -8.74
N LYS A 67 -8.53 -3.00 -10.07
CA LYS A 67 -8.71 -4.18 -10.92
C LYS A 67 -7.65 -5.21 -10.58
N LEU A 68 -8.02 -6.49 -10.56
CA LEU A 68 -7.13 -7.59 -10.23
C LEU A 68 -6.35 -8.02 -11.48
N PHE A 69 -5.20 -7.39 -11.74
CA PHE A 69 -4.37 -7.75 -12.89
C PHE A 69 -3.49 -8.97 -12.62
N GLU A 70 -2.93 -9.07 -11.41
CA GLU A 70 -2.02 -10.18 -11.05
C GLU A 70 -2.49 -11.00 -9.84
N GLY A 71 -3.32 -10.42 -8.97
CA GLY A 71 -3.79 -11.06 -7.74
C GLY A 71 -5.16 -11.73 -7.86
N THR A 72 -5.59 -12.38 -6.78
CA THR A 72 -6.89 -13.03 -6.64
C THR A 72 -7.88 -12.16 -5.84
N PRO A 73 -9.21 -12.41 -5.96
CA PRO A 73 -10.19 -11.75 -5.11
C PRO A 73 -9.92 -11.93 -3.61
N GLN A 74 -9.45 -13.13 -3.21
CA GLN A 74 -9.10 -13.42 -1.82
C GLN A 74 -7.90 -12.62 -1.34
N GLN A 75 -6.89 -12.40 -2.19
CA GLN A 75 -5.76 -11.54 -1.87
C GLN A 75 -6.21 -10.09 -1.71
N MET A 76 -6.96 -9.54 -2.67
CA MET A 76 -7.47 -8.17 -2.56
C MET A 76 -8.35 -7.99 -1.33
N TYR A 77 -9.26 -8.94 -1.05
CA TYR A 77 -10.08 -8.89 0.15
C TYR A 77 -9.23 -8.85 1.42
N SER A 78 -8.22 -9.71 1.54
CA SER A 78 -7.31 -9.74 2.69
C SER A 78 -6.52 -8.42 2.82
N SER A 79 -6.06 -7.86 1.70
CA SER A 79 -5.37 -6.57 1.64
C SER A 79 -6.28 -5.42 2.11
N LEU A 80 -7.54 -5.39 1.66
CA LEU A 80 -8.53 -4.43 2.12
C LEU A 80 -8.83 -4.60 3.62
N GLN A 81 -8.93 -5.83 4.12
CA GLN A 81 -9.12 -6.10 5.56
C GLN A 81 -7.99 -5.51 6.43
N LYS A 82 -6.74 -5.54 5.96
CA LYS A 82 -5.63 -4.88 6.66
C LYS A 82 -5.83 -3.36 6.73
N ILE A 83 -6.25 -2.73 5.64
CA ILE A 83 -6.41 -1.27 5.55
C ILE A 83 -7.58 -0.80 6.43
N VAL A 84 -8.72 -1.50 6.41
CA VAL A 84 -9.90 -1.13 7.22
C VAL A 84 -9.73 -1.43 8.72
N ALA A 85 -8.70 -2.19 9.10
CA ALA A 85 -8.35 -2.41 10.50
C ALA A 85 -7.52 -1.26 11.12
N LEU A 86 -7.09 -0.30 10.31
CA LEU A 86 -6.49 0.95 10.79
C LEU A 86 -7.55 1.83 11.49
N PRO A 87 -7.14 2.83 12.30
CA PRO A 87 -8.10 3.74 12.94
C PRO A 87 -9.01 4.44 11.92
N ASP A 88 -10.28 4.62 12.26
CA ASP A 88 -11.33 5.18 11.37
C ASP A 88 -10.98 6.58 10.84
N GLU A 89 -10.23 7.37 11.61
CA GLU A 89 -9.76 8.70 11.23
C GLU A 89 -8.61 8.71 10.21
N THR A 90 -8.12 7.53 9.82
CA THR A 90 -7.00 7.40 8.87
C THR A 90 -7.39 7.94 7.50
N LYS A 91 -6.64 8.93 7.03
CA LYS A 91 -6.80 9.51 5.70
C LYS A 91 -6.21 8.61 4.63
N VAL A 92 -7.01 8.29 3.62
CA VAL A 92 -6.60 7.45 2.47
C VAL A 92 -6.15 8.34 1.30
N TYR A 93 -4.92 8.12 0.85
CA TYR A 93 -4.33 8.76 -0.33
C TYR A 93 -4.11 7.70 -1.42
N CYS A 94 -5.03 7.64 -2.37
CA CYS A 94 -5.05 6.62 -3.43
C CYS A 94 -4.43 7.11 -4.74
N GLY A 95 -4.14 6.17 -5.66
CA GLY A 95 -3.37 6.44 -6.89
C GLY A 95 -4.13 7.19 -7.99
N HIS A 96 -5.47 7.24 -7.92
CA HIS A 96 -6.30 7.75 -9.01
C HIS A 96 -7.54 8.50 -8.54
N GLU A 97 -7.93 9.53 -9.29
CA GLU A 97 -9.25 10.18 -9.17
C GLU A 97 -10.30 9.40 -9.96
N TYR A 98 -10.80 8.32 -9.36
CA TYR A 98 -11.93 7.56 -9.90
C TYR A 98 -13.27 7.96 -9.27
N THR A 99 -13.28 8.97 -8.40
CA THR A 99 -14.51 9.50 -7.80
C THR A 99 -15.20 10.43 -8.79
N LEU A 100 -16.54 10.43 -8.82
CA LEU A 100 -17.37 11.31 -9.64
C LEU A 100 -18.04 12.39 -8.79
#